data_AF-A0AAV4J5D4-F1
#
_entry.id   AF-A0AAV4J5D4-F1
#
_cell.length_a   1.000
_cell.length_b   1.000
_cell.length_c   1.000
_cell.angle_alpha   90.00
_cell.angle_beta   90.00
_cell.angle_gamma   90.00
#
_symmetry.space_group_name_H-M   'P 1'
#
loop_
_entity.id
_entity.type
_entity.pdbx_description
1 polymer ?
#
loop_
_entity_poly.entity_id
_entity_poly.type
_entity_poly.pdbx_seq_one_letter_code
_entity_poly.pdbx_strand_id
1 'polypeptide(L)'
;MHPPIYTEALKRSGFNQTFKFNKGKEETIKNKGSRKKRNRKITWFNPPFSGNVSTNVAKIFLSMIDRHFPKANRHQKILNGDSIKVSYGCIPNFNQTIWNHNNILLKQHRNEKAPAETTCNCRQKENCSMEGHCLYKATVTETKTNKQETYM
;
A
#
# COMPACT_ATOMS: atom_id res chain seq x y z
N MET A 1 25.62 32.99 -29.37
CA MET A 1 24.17 33.28 -29.31
C MET A 1 23.85 34.26 -30.43
N HIS A 2 23.26 33.77 -31.52
CA HIS A 2 22.82 34.63 -32.64
C HIS A 2 21.70 35.55 -32.15
N PRO A 3 21.78 36.88 -32.38
CA PRO A 3 20.66 37.78 -32.20
C PRO A 3 20.14 38.24 -33.57
N PRO A 4 19.14 37.59 -34.21
CA PRO A 4 18.70 38.19 -35.48
C PRO A 4 17.20 38.18 -35.83
N ILE A 5 16.32 37.40 -35.18
CA ILE A 5 14.93 37.34 -35.68
C ILE A 5 14.09 38.53 -35.18
N TYR A 6 14.21 38.83 -33.88
CA TYR A 6 13.35 39.83 -33.25
C TYR A 6 13.74 41.27 -33.61
N THR A 7 15.02 41.53 -33.83
CA THR A 7 15.55 42.86 -34.16
C THR A 7 15.14 43.33 -35.55
N GLU A 8 15.09 42.43 -36.53
CA GLU A 8 14.65 42.76 -37.90
C GLU A 8 13.15 43.09 -37.95
N ALA A 9 12.32 42.32 -37.24
CA ALA A 9 10.88 42.58 -37.17
C ALA A 9 10.56 43.96 -36.58
N LEU A 10 11.29 44.37 -35.53
CA LEU A 10 11.14 45.69 -34.90
C LEU A 10 11.53 46.83 -35.85
N LYS A 11 12.63 46.70 -36.59
CA LYS A 11 13.04 47.70 -37.58
C LYS A 11 12.00 47.87 -38.69
N ARG A 12 11.46 46.75 -39.20
CA ARG A 12 10.38 46.77 -40.22
C ARG A 12 9.11 47.44 -39.70
N SER A 13 8.90 47.44 -38.38
CA SER A 13 7.75 48.08 -37.72
C SER A 13 7.98 49.55 -37.38
N GLY A 14 9.08 50.16 -37.84
CA GLY A 14 9.39 51.58 -37.62
C GLY A 14 10.13 51.89 -36.31
N PHE A 15 10.52 50.87 -35.53
CA PHE A 15 11.30 51.08 -34.31
C PHE A 15 12.81 51.08 -34.61
N ASN A 16 13.41 52.29 -34.62
CA ASN A 16 14.83 52.50 -34.92
C ASN A 16 15.75 52.46 -33.68
N GLN A 17 15.26 51.99 -32.53
CA GLN A 17 16.02 51.96 -31.29
C GLN A 17 16.99 50.75 -31.23
N THR A 18 18.22 50.99 -30.79
CA THR A 18 19.23 49.94 -30.61
C THR A 18 19.08 49.27 -29.25
N PHE A 19 18.47 48.08 -29.24
CA PHE A 19 18.33 47.28 -28.03
C PHE A 19 19.63 46.53 -27.72
N LYS A 20 20.27 46.85 -26.60
CA LYS A 20 21.35 46.03 -26.04
C LYS A 20 20.73 44.94 -25.19
N PHE A 21 21.03 43.68 -25.50
CA PHE A 21 20.67 42.56 -24.63
C PHE A 21 21.52 42.67 -23.36
N ASN A 22 20.98 43.32 -22.34
CA ASN A 22 21.48 43.15 -20.99
C ASN A 22 21.06 41.73 -20.59
N LYS A 23 22.02 40.79 -20.57
CA LYS A 23 21.95 39.69 -19.61
C LYS A 23 21.91 40.38 -18.26
N GLY A 24 20.70 40.70 -17.78
CA GLY A 24 20.53 41.11 -16.40
C GLY A 24 21.35 40.11 -15.59
N LYS A 25 22.22 40.62 -14.70
CA LYS A 25 22.87 39.80 -13.68
C LYS A 25 21.87 38.74 -13.32
N GLU A 26 22.21 37.46 -13.47
CA GLU A 26 21.35 36.36 -13.05
C GLU A 26 20.71 36.84 -11.77
N GLU A 27 19.41 37.15 -11.84
CA GLU A 27 18.67 37.45 -10.65
C GLU A 27 18.72 36.10 -9.95
N THR A 28 19.75 35.90 -9.12
CA THR A 28 19.64 35.10 -7.92
C THR A 28 18.25 35.44 -7.45
N ILE A 29 17.34 34.49 -7.62
CA ILE A 29 15.94 34.64 -7.28
C ILE A 29 16.02 35.07 -5.82
N LYS A 30 16.00 36.38 -5.58
CA LYS A 30 16.13 36.96 -4.25
C LYS A 30 14.86 36.50 -3.63
N ASN A 31 14.99 35.45 -2.81
CA ASN A 31 13.96 34.73 -2.11
C ASN A 31 12.64 35.49 -2.18
N LYS A 32 11.78 35.16 -3.17
CA LYS A 32 10.35 35.49 -3.05
C LYS A 32 9.98 34.94 -1.69
N GLY A 33 9.79 35.85 -0.73
CA GLY A 33 10.03 35.61 0.70
C GLY A 33 9.62 34.22 1.10
N SER A 34 10.52 33.49 1.78
CA SER A 34 10.34 32.08 2.14
C SER A 34 8.86 31.83 2.38
N ARG A 35 8.22 31.06 1.48
CA ARG A 35 6.76 30.83 1.57
C ARG A 35 6.53 30.40 3.01
N LYS A 36 5.94 31.29 3.83
CA LYS A 36 5.78 31.02 5.26
C LYS A 36 5.07 29.68 5.32
N LYS A 37 5.75 28.66 5.86
CA LYS A 37 5.15 27.34 6.10
C LYS A 37 4.02 27.60 7.07
N ARG A 38 2.80 27.72 6.52
CA ARG A 38 1.62 27.95 7.32
C ARG A 38 1.27 26.61 7.94
N ASN A 39 1.53 26.46 9.23
CA ASN A 39 1.06 25.30 9.99
C ASN A 39 -0.48 25.37 10.01
N ARG A 40 -1.11 24.53 9.19
CA ARG A 40 -2.57 24.39 9.17
C ARG A 40 -2.96 23.31 10.17
N LYS A 41 -3.97 23.57 10.98
CA LYS A 41 -4.61 22.54 11.81
C LYS A 41 -5.50 21.71 10.88
N ILE A 42 -4.95 20.59 10.41
CA ILE A 42 -5.63 19.68 9.47
C ILE A 42 -6.46 18.69 10.26
N THR A 43 -7.74 18.57 9.92
CA THR A 43 -8.61 17.51 10.40
C THR A 43 -8.78 16.48 9.29
N TRP A 44 -8.50 15.22 9.61
CA TRP A 44 -8.68 14.11 8.68
C TRP A 44 -10.05 13.46 8.89
N PHE A 45 -10.80 13.31 7.80
CA PHE A 45 -12.01 12.50 7.75
C PHE A 45 -11.71 11.22 6.96
N ASN A 46 -11.81 10.08 7.63
CA ASN A 46 -11.56 8.76 7.05
C ASN A 46 -12.83 7.92 7.14
N PRO A 47 -13.74 8.01 6.14
CA PRO A 47 -14.95 7.21 6.14
C PRO A 47 -14.61 5.71 5.96
N PRO A 48 -15.42 4.80 6.52
CA PRO A 48 -15.25 3.37 6.27
C PRO A 48 -15.39 3.06 4.76
N PHE A 49 -14.45 2.27 4.23
CA PHE A 49 -14.48 1.83 2.84
C PHE A 49 -15.66 0.88 2.60
N SER A 50 -16.46 1.16 1.58
CA SER A 50 -17.51 0.26 1.12
C SER A 50 -17.44 0.16 -0.39
N GLY A 51 -17.15 -1.03 -0.92
CA GLY A 51 -17.11 -1.31 -2.35
C GLY A 51 -18.48 -1.22 -3.04
N ASN A 52 -19.55 -1.15 -2.26
CA ASN A 52 -20.93 -0.95 -2.75
C ASN A 52 -21.24 0.52 -3.02
N VAL A 53 -20.35 1.44 -2.63
CA VAL A 53 -20.57 2.88 -2.71
C VAL A 53 -19.87 3.40 -3.97
N SER A 54 -20.62 3.42 -5.08
CA SER A 54 -20.20 4.07 -6.34
C SER A 54 -20.17 5.60 -6.25
N THR A 55 -20.77 6.16 -5.18
CA THR A 55 -20.87 7.60 -4.99
C THR A 55 -19.55 8.19 -4.50
N ASN A 56 -19.17 9.34 -5.06
CA ASN A 56 -17.99 10.08 -4.63
C ASN A 56 -18.28 10.76 -3.27
N VAL A 57 -18.22 9.99 -2.19
CA VAL A 57 -18.54 10.44 -0.81
C VAL A 57 -17.68 11.61 -0.40
N ALA A 58 -16.40 11.64 -0.80
CA ALA A 58 -15.51 12.77 -0.50
C ALA A 58 -16.03 14.07 -1.09
N LYS A 59 -16.49 14.05 -2.35
CA LYS A 59 -17.08 15.23 -3.02
C LYS A 59 -18.38 15.67 -2.34
N ILE A 60 -19.25 14.74 -1.98
CA ILE A 60 -20.52 15.04 -1.31
C ILE A 60 -20.28 15.58 0.11
N PHE A 61 -19.35 14.99 0.84
CA PHE A 61 -19.00 15.44 2.18
C PHE A 61 -18.39 16.86 2.16
N LEU A 62 -17.42 17.11 1.28
CA LEU A 62 -16.83 18.45 1.16
C LEU A 62 -17.86 19.49 0.71
N SER A 63 -18.79 19.15 -0.20
CA SER A 63 -19.86 20.07 -0.60
C SER A 63 -20.84 20.37 0.54
N MET A 64 -21.13 19.40 1.40
CA MET A 64 -21.90 19.63 2.62
C MET A 64 -21.17 20.58 3.59
N ILE A 65 -19.86 20.40 3.76
CA ILE A 65 -19.06 21.30 4.59
C ILE A 65 -19.16 22.74 4.06
N ASP A 66 -18.91 22.96 2.78
CA ASP A 66 -18.96 24.30 2.20
C ASP A 66 -20.36 24.93 2.27
N ARG A 67 -21.42 24.11 2.19
CA ARG A 67 -22.81 24.55 2.30
C ARG A 67 -23.21 24.94 3.73
N HIS A 68 -22.84 24.14 4.72
CA HIS A 68 -23.28 24.33 6.11
C HIS A 68 -22.34 25.21 6.94
N PHE A 69 -21.10 25.39 6.48
CA PHE A 69 -20.13 26.31 7.06
C PHE A 69 -19.79 27.40 6.04
N PRO A 70 -20.70 28.36 5.76
CA PRO A 70 -20.38 29.51 4.94
C PRO A 70 -19.44 30.48 5.68
N LYS A 71 -18.85 31.46 4.97
CA LYS A 71 -17.90 32.44 5.54
C LYS A 71 -18.38 33.18 6.79
N ALA A 72 -19.69 33.37 6.93
CA ALA A 72 -20.31 34.03 8.07
C ALA A 72 -20.38 33.12 9.32
N ASN A 73 -20.19 31.81 9.18
CA ASN A 73 -20.28 30.86 10.29
C ASN A 73 -19.04 30.96 11.20
N ARG A 74 -19.26 30.99 12.53
CA ARG A 74 -18.20 30.99 13.55
C ARG A 74 -17.19 29.86 13.38
N HIS A 75 -17.66 28.70 12.92
CA HIS A 75 -16.87 27.48 12.79
C HIS A 75 -16.09 27.38 11.47
N GLN A 76 -16.29 28.32 10.54
CA GLN A 76 -15.68 28.27 9.22
C GLN A 76 -14.15 28.30 9.25
N LYS A 77 -13.54 28.93 10.28
CA LYS A 77 -12.08 28.94 10.42
C LYS A 77 -11.49 27.55 10.63
N ILE A 78 -12.29 26.60 11.13
CA ILE A 78 -11.84 25.25 11.51
C ILE A 78 -12.41 24.20 10.55
N LEU A 79 -13.64 24.37 10.06
CA LEU A 79 -14.35 23.41 9.23
C LEU A 79 -14.57 23.95 7.82
N ASN A 80 -13.52 23.93 6.99
CA ASN A 80 -13.57 24.36 5.59
C ASN A 80 -12.77 23.39 4.70
N GLY A 81 -12.90 23.52 3.38
CA GLY A 81 -12.17 22.68 2.42
C GLY A 81 -10.63 22.80 2.49
N ASP A 82 -10.08 23.87 3.07
CA ASP A 82 -8.64 24.03 3.25
C ASP A 82 -8.09 23.31 4.50
N SER A 83 -8.94 23.10 5.52
CA SER A 83 -8.59 22.49 6.80
C SER A 83 -8.98 21.02 6.88
N ILE A 84 -10.07 20.62 6.21
CA ILE A 84 -10.55 19.24 6.22
C ILE A 84 -9.97 18.49 5.03
N LYS A 85 -9.29 17.38 5.31
CA LYS A 85 -8.83 16.44 4.28
C LYS A 85 -9.59 15.13 4.38
N VAL A 86 -10.11 14.68 3.26
CA VAL A 86 -10.73 13.36 3.14
C VAL A 86 -9.71 12.43 2.54
N SER A 87 -9.26 11.45 3.32
CA SER A 87 -8.49 10.32 2.80
C SER A 87 -9.37 9.09 2.93
N TYR A 88 -9.61 8.40 1.83
CA TYR A 88 -10.02 7.00 1.93
C TYR A 88 -8.82 6.21 2.41
N GLY A 89 -8.80 5.85 3.69
CA GLY A 89 -8.01 4.74 4.19
C GLY A 89 -8.63 3.47 3.61
N CYS A 90 -8.25 3.14 2.38
CA CYS A 90 -8.58 1.84 1.82
C CYS A 90 -7.83 0.81 2.65
N ILE A 91 -8.56 0.02 3.43
CA ILE A 91 -8.11 -1.34 3.71
C ILE A 91 -7.69 -1.92 2.34
N PRO A 92 -6.50 -2.54 2.21
CA PRO A 92 -6.10 -3.15 0.95
C PRO A 92 -7.21 -4.07 0.46
N ASN A 93 -7.39 -4.18 -0.85
CA ASN A 93 -8.46 -4.94 -1.49
C ASN A 93 -8.77 -6.22 -0.68
N PHE A 94 -10.00 -6.31 -0.16
CA PHE A 94 -10.36 -7.36 0.79
C PHE A 94 -10.13 -8.76 0.21
N ASN A 95 -10.39 -8.94 -1.09
CA ASN A 95 -10.09 -10.17 -1.80
C ASN A 95 -8.59 -10.45 -1.85
N GLN A 96 -7.76 -9.42 -2.06
CA GLN A 96 -6.31 -9.55 -2.07
C GLN A 96 -5.76 -9.91 -0.69
N THR A 97 -6.33 -9.34 0.37
CA THR A 97 -5.97 -9.67 1.75
C THR A 97 -6.30 -11.13 2.08
N ILE A 98 -7.50 -11.61 1.73
CA ILE A 98 -7.89 -13.02 1.89
C ILE A 98 -7.00 -13.94 1.06
N TRP A 99 -6.75 -13.60 -0.21
CA TRP A 99 -5.93 -14.40 -1.11
C TRP A 99 -4.49 -14.56 -0.59
N ASN A 100 -3.88 -13.47 -0.12
CA ASN A 100 -2.54 -13.50 0.47
C ASN A 100 -2.49 -14.40 1.72
N HIS A 101 -3.48 -14.26 2.61
CA HIS A 101 -3.59 -15.08 3.81
C HIS A 101 -3.74 -16.57 3.49
N ASN A 102 -4.65 -16.92 2.58
CA ASN A 102 -4.87 -18.30 2.18
C ASN A 102 -3.63 -18.91 1.53
N ASN A 103 -2.90 -18.13 0.71
CA ASN A 103 -1.65 -18.59 0.15
C ASN A 103 -0.57 -18.86 1.19
N ILE A 104 -0.51 -18.09 2.28
CA ILE A 104 0.42 -18.34 3.40
C ILE A 104 0.05 -19.66 4.09
N LEU A 105 -1.22 -19.85 4.44
CA LEU A 105 -1.71 -21.10 5.05
C LEU A 105 -1.46 -22.32 4.16
N LEU A 106 -1.74 -22.22 2.85
CA LEU A 106 -1.49 -23.29 1.89
C LEU A 106 0.00 -23.58 1.68
N LYS A 107 0.88 -22.61 1.91
CA LYS A 107 2.34 -22.84 1.89
C LYS A 107 2.79 -23.53 3.17
N GLN A 108 2.23 -23.13 4.32
CA GLN A 108 2.50 -23.78 5.61
C GLN A 108 2.09 -25.26 5.57
N HIS A 109 0.86 -25.56 5.14
CA HIS A 109 0.40 -26.95 4.99
C HIS A 109 1.18 -27.75 3.95
N ARG A 110 1.71 -27.13 2.88
CA ARG A 110 2.59 -27.84 1.93
C ARG A 110 3.98 -28.13 2.49
N ASN A 111 4.46 -27.30 3.40
CA ASN A 111 5.74 -27.51 4.09
C ASN A 111 5.59 -28.45 5.30
N GLU A 112 4.39 -28.58 5.85
CA GLU A 112 3.94 -29.70 6.68
C GLU A 112 3.69 -30.94 5.81
N LYS A 113 4.68 -31.35 5.00
CA LYS A 113 4.72 -32.76 4.61
C LYS A 113 4.75 -33.55 5.91
N ALA A 114 3.85 -34.53 6.02
CA ALA A 114 3.72 -35.42 7.16
C ALA A 114 5.11 -35.78 7.70
N PRO A 115 5.32 -35.78 9.05
CA PRO A 115 6.58 -36.22 9.60
C PRO A 115 6.90 -37.56 8.95
N ALA A 116 8.06 -37.63 8.28
CA ALA A 116 8.49 -38.85 7.61
C ALA A 116 8.35 -39.97 8.66
N GLU A 117 7.45 -40.92 8.41
CA GLU A 117 7.23 -42.01 9.36
C GLU A 117 8.59 -42.63 9.65
N THR A 118 9.06 -42.50 10.88
CA THR A 118 10.37 -43.03 11.27
C THR A 118 10.29 -44.54 11.14
N THR A 119 10.88 -45.08 10.09
CA THR A 119 10.89 -46.51 9.79
C THR A 119 11.71 -47.30 10.81
N CYS A 120 12.59 -46.63 11.58
CA CYS A 120 13.44 -47.24 12.59
C CYS A 120 14.10 -46.22 13.54
N ASN A 121 14.28 -46.60 14.82
CA ASN A 121 14.93 -45.80 15.88
C ASN A 121 16.41 -46.19 16.14
N CYS A 122 17.06 -46.97 15.26
CA CYS A 122 18.47 -47.37 15.44
C CYS A 122 19.42 -46.16 15.43
N ARG A 123 20.41 -46.18 16.33
CA ARG A 123 21.43 -45.11 16.46
C ARG A 123 22.44 -45.09 15.30
N GLN A 124 22.73 -46.25 14.71
CA GLN A 124 23.53 -46.40 13.49
C GLN A 124 22.67 -47.09 12.44
N LYS A 125 22.38 -46.41 11.32
CA LYS A 125 21.52 -46.95 10.25
C LYS A 125 22.22 -48.03 9.42
N GLU A 126 23.53 -47.90 9.22
CA GLU A 126 24.32 -48.77 8.33
C GLU A 126 24.47 -50.20 8.85
N ASN A 127 24.37 -50.42 10.17
CA ASN A 127 24.42 -51.74 10.80
C ASN A 127 23.05 -52.23 11.29
N CYS A 128 21.95 -51.65 10.81
CA CYS A 128 20.62 -52.10 11.20
C CYS A 128 20.30 -53.43 10.50
N SER A 129 20.07 -54.50 11.27
CA SER A 129 19.76 -55.83 10.75
C SER A 129 18.54 -55.90 9.82
N MET A 130 17.73 -54.84 9.76
CA MET A 130 16.54 -54.70 8.92
C MET A 130 16.62 -53.47 7.99
N GLU A 131 17.82 -53.05 7.57
CA GLU A 131 18.04 -51.96 6.59
C GLU A 131 17.33 -50.64 6.94
N GLY A 132 17.13 -50.36 8.24
CA GLY A 132 16.41 -49.17 8.69
C GLY A 132 14.89 -49.28 8.71
N HIS A 133 14.34 -50.51 8.66
CA HIS A 133 12.93 -50.86 8.85
C HIS A 133 12.72 -51.73 10.11
N CYS A 134 13.24 -51.28 11.26
CA CYS A 134 13.23 -52.04 12.51
C CYS A 134 11.96 -51.87 13.37
N LEU A 135 11.08 -50.91 13.07
CA LEU A 135 9.77 -50.84 13.72
C LEU A 135 8.78 -51.75 12.98
N TYR A 136 8.29 -52.80 13.66
CA TYR A 136 7.23 -53.66 13.15
C TYR A 136 5.90 -53.28 13.80
N LYS A 137 4.84 -53.15 12.99
CA LYS A 137 3.46 -53.03 13.50
C LYS A 137 2.75 -54.34 13.23
N ALA A 138 2.26 -54.99 14.27
CA ALA A 138 1.51 -56.24 14.16
C ALA A 138 0.09 -56.01 14.65
N THR A 139 -0.90 -56.47 13.87
CA THR A 139 -2.30 -56.46 14.27
C THR A 139 -2.71 -57.88 14.57
N VAL A 140 -3.12 -58.13 15.81
CA VAL A 140 -3.61 -59.44 16.24
C VAL A 140 -5.12 -59.39 16.29
N THR A 141 -5.76 -60.31 15.58
CA THR A 141 -7.21 -60.53 15.58
C THR A 141 -7.54 -61.75 16.43
N GLU A 142 -8.31 -61.56 17.50
CA GLU A 142 -8.80 -62.67 18.31
C GLU A 142 -10.03 -63.31 17.62
N THR A 143 -9.90 -64.58 17.20
CA THR A 143 -10.90 -65.27 16.35
C THR A 143 -12.25 -65.52 17.01
N LYS A 144 -12.32 -65.48 18.35
CA LYS A 144 -13.55 -65.74 19.11
C LYS A 144 -14.39 -64.48 19.35
N THR A 145 -13.77 -63.31 19.36
CA THR A 145 -14.38 -62.04 19.75
C THR A 145 -14.32 -60.99 18.65
N ASN A 146 -13.60 -61.26 17.54
CA ASN A 146 -13.25 -60.30 16.49
C ASN A 146 -12.57 -59.02 17.02
N LYS A 147 -11.99 -59.08 18.22
CA LYS A 147 -11.27 -57.95 18.80
C LYS A 147 -9.93 -57.78 18.08
N GLN A 148 -9.63 -56.54 17.69
CA GLN A 148 -8.36 -56.16 17.08
C GLN A 148 -7.52 -55.38 18.07
N GLU A 149 -6.29 -55.82 18.26
CA GLU A 149 -5.28 -55.11 19.05
C GLU A 149 -4.02 -54.93 18.20
N THR A 150 -3.53 -53.69 18.15
CA THR A 150 -2.35 -53.32 17.36
C THR A 150 -1.18 -53.08 18.31
N TYR A 151 -0.11 -53.83 18.10
CA TYR A 151 1.13 -53.73 18.85
C TYR A 151 2.18 -53.01 17.99
N MET A 152 2.90 -52.07 18.59
CA MET A 152 4.03 -51.35 18.01
C MET A 152 5.34 -51.84 18.63
#